data_AF-A0A0R3XBJ7-F1
#
_entry.id   AF-A0A0R3XBJ7-F1
#
_cell.length_a   1.000
_cell.length_b   1.000
_cell.length_c   1.000
_cell.angle_alpha   90.00
_cell.angle_beta   90.00
_cell.angle_gamma   90.00
#
_symmetry.space_group_name_H-M   'P 1'
#
loop_
_entity.id
_entity.type
_entity.pdbx_description
1 polymer ?
#
loop_
_entity_poly.entity_id
_entity_poly.type
_entity_poly.pdbx_seq_one_letter_code
_entity_poly.pdbx_strand_id
1 'polypeptide(L)'
;MFIRGPLRRFVVVFTVFFVVVLLIYFYATRGFIDMEILQEKVQQFNDDIAEKLKWSGGAFGFMKQKELKCEPQVVASFADIEPGTLYDSIPFKNEDGGVWKQGFNISYSLSDWDKQKLEVIVLPHSHQDTGSFWTMTFSVFSGILWLKSLF
;
A
#
# COMPACT_ATOMS: atom_id res chain seq x y z
N MET A 1 -26.98 36.82 -4.61
CA MET A 1 -27.26 37.42 -5.93
C MET A 1 -28.44 36.68 -6.57
N PHE A 2 -29.67 37.13 -6.28
CA PHE A 2 -30.90 36.49 -6.76
C PHE A 2 -31.17 36.90 -8.20
N ILE A 3 -30.98 35.96 -9.14
CA ILE A 3 -31.29 36.17 -10.55
C ILE A 3 -32.83 36.32 -10.67
N ARG A 4 -33.30 37.51 -11.05
CA ARG A 4 -34.72 37.84 -11.25
C ARG A 4 -35.39 36.86 -12.23
N GLY A 5 -36.67 36.59 -11.97
CA GLY A 5 -37.51 35.51 -12.50
C GLY A 5 -37.35 35.07 -13.97
N PRO A 6 -37.20 35.96 -14.98
CA PRO A 6 -37.11 35.52 -16.37
C PRO A 6 -35.79 34.81 -16.68
N LEU A 7 -34.63 35.31 -16.22
CA LEU A 7 -33.33 34.69 -16.52
C LEU A 7 -33.20 33.29 -15.89
N ARG A 8 -33.71 33.11 -14.66
CA ARG A 8 -33.65 31.80 -13.99
C ARG A 8 -34.46 30.74 -14.74
N ARG A 9 -35.61 31.12 -15.30
CA ARG A 9 -36.43 30.24 -16.13
C ARG A 9 -35.72 29.89 -17.44
N PHE A 10 -35.09 30.86 -18.09
CA PHE A 10 -34.28 30.62 -19.28
C PHE A 10 -33.12 29.67 -19.03
N VAL A 11 -32.36 29.85 -17.94
CA VAL A 11 -31.23 28.96 -17.61
C VAL A 11 -31.71 27.53 -17.37
N VAL A 12 -32.78 27.33 -16.57
CA VAL A 12 -33.31 25.98 -16.29
C VAL A 12 -33.80 25.29 -17.56
N VAL A 13 -34.55 26.00 -18.42
CA VAL A 13 -35.04 25.44 -19.69
C VAL A 13 -33.88 25.08 -20.61
N PHE A 14 -32.85 25.93 -20.69
CA PHE A 14 -31.68 25.67 -21.53
C PHE A 14 -30.85 24.50 -21.02
N THR A 15 -30.68 24.36 -19.70
CA THR A 15 -29.98 23.22 -19.09
C THR A 15 -30.72 21.92 -19.33
N VAL A 16 -32.04 21.90 -19.16
CA VAL A 16 -32.86 20.70 -19.40
C VAL A 16 -32.79 20.31 -20.88
N PHE A 17 -32.90 21.28 -21.79
CA PHE A 17 -32.76 21.05 -23.22
C PHE A 17 -31.38 20.47 -23.57
N PHE A 18 -30.31 21.03 -23.02
CA PHE A 18 -28.95 20.56 -23.27
C PHE A 18 -28.71 19.13 -22.77
N VAL A 19 -29.23 18.77 -21.58
CA VAL A 19 -29.12 17.40 -21.05
C VAL A 19 -29.90 16.42 -21.92
N VAL A 20 -31.12 16.78 -22.35
CA VAL A 20 -31.94 15.92 -23.22
C VAL A 20 -31.25 15.71 -24.58
N VAL A 21 -30.70 16.76 -25.17
CA VAL A 21 -29.93 16.65 -26.43
C VAL A 21 -28.68 15.79 -26.25
N LEU A 22 -27.96 15.92 -25.12
CA LEU A 22 -26.82 15.06 -24.82
C LEU A 22 -27.21 13.59 -24.67
N LEU A 23 -28.30 13.30 -23.97
CA LEU A 23 -28.78 11.92 -23.80
C LEU A 23 -29.23 11.32 -25.14
N ILE A 24 -29.93 12.09 -25.98
CA ILE A 24 -30.32 11.66 -27.33
C ILE A 24 -29.08 11.46 -28.21
N TYR A 25 -28.10 12.36 -28.14
CA TYR A 25 -26.83 12.21 -28.85
C TYR A 25 -26.08 10.96 -28.41
N PHE A 26 -25.99 10.70 -27.10
CA PHE A 26 -25.38 9.48 -26.57
C PHE A 26 -26.15 8.23 -27.03
N TYR A 27 -27.48 8.27 -27.01
CA TYR A 27 -28.31 7.16 -27.49
C TYR A 27 -28.16 6.91 -29.00
N ALA A 28 -28.04 7.98 -29.79
CA ALA A 28 -27.88 7.90 -31.24
C ALA A 28 -26.46 7.53 -31.69
N THR A 29 -25.42 7.92 -30.93
CA THR A 29 -24.01 7.68 -31.29
C THR A 29 -23.41 6.45 -30.63
N ARG A 30 -23.88 6.06 -29.44
CA ARG A 30 -23.52 4.81 -28.79
C ARG A 30 -24.69 3.84 -28.85
N GLY A 31 -25.03 3.41 -30.07
CA GLY A 31 -25.99 2.33 -30.30
C GLY A 31 -25.77 1.16 -29.34
N PHE A 32 -26.85 0.41 -29.08
CA PHE A 32 -26.90 -0.71 -28.12
C PHE A 32 -25.58 -1.49 -28.10
N ILE A 33 -24.97 -1.65 -26.93
CA ILE A 33 -23.81 -2.53 -26.79
C ILE A 33 -24.29 -3.91 -27.20
N ASP A 34 -23.80 -4.38 -28.34
CA ASP A 34 -24.16 -5.70 -28.83
C ASP A 34 -23.55 -6.74 -27.87
N MET A 35 -24.42 -7.37 -27.08
CA MET A 35 -24.01 -8.33 -26.05
C MET A 35 -23.29 -9.52 -26.67
N GLU A 36 -23.48 -9.77 -27.97
CA GLU A 36 -22.78 -10.80 -28.74
C GLU A 36 -21.29 -10.47 -28.91
N ILE A 37 -20.94 -9.21 -29.23
CA ILE A 37 -19.54 -8.75 -29.32
C ILE A 37 -18.85 -8.83 -27.95
N LEU A 38 -19.59 -8.57 -26.87
CA LEU A 38 -19.05 -8.62 -25.53
C LEU A 38 -18.78 -10.07 -25.09
N GLN A 39 -19.66 -11.01 -25.45
CA GLN A 39 -19.43 -12.44 -25.26
C GLN A 39 -18.25 -12.95 -26.08
N GLU A 40 -18.12 -12.53 -27.34
CA GLU A 40 -17.01 -12.90 -28.22
C GLU A 40 -15.66 -12.47 -27.62
N LYS A 41 -15.57 -11.24 -27.10
CA LYS A 41 -14.34 -10.73 -26.47
C LYS A 41 -13.98 -11.46 -25.17
N VAL A 42 -14.98 -11.85 -24.37
CA VAL A 42 -14.76 -12.64 -23.16
C VAL A 42 -14.28 -14.04 -23.52
N GLN A 43 -14.86 -14.65 -24.56
CA GLN A 43 -14.43 -15.96 -25.03
C GLN A 43 -13.00 -15.93 -25.57
N GLN A 44 -12.67 -14.91 -26.37
CA GLN A 44 -11.33 -14.69 -26.90
C GLN A 44 -10.28 -14.51 -25.78
N PHE A 45 -10.63 -13.81 -24.71
CA PHE A 45 -9.76 -13.65 -23.55
C PHE A 45 -9.50 -14.99 -22.83
N ASN A 46 -10.54 -15.81 -22.66
CA ASN A 46 -10.42 -17.12 -22.02
C ASN A 46 -9.55 -18.09 -22.84
N ASP A 47 -9.68 -18.04 -24.17
CA ASP A 47 -8.88 -18.88 -25.07
C ASP A 47 -7.41 -18.45 -25.10
N ASP A 48 -7.10 -17.14 -25.04
CA ASP A 48 -5.71 -16.63 -24.92
C ASP A 48 -5.04 -17.07 -23.61
N ILE A 49 -5.81 -17.07 -22.50
CA ILE A 49 -5.33 -17.58 -21.20
C ILE A 49 -5.04 -19.09 -21.31
N ALA A 50 -5.94 -19.86 -21.91
CA ALA A 50 -5.77 -21.30 -22.06
C ALA A 50 -4.58 -21.66 -22.94
N GLU A 51 -4.31 -20.90 -24.00
CA GLU A 51 -3.14 -21.06 -24.86
C GLU A 51 -1.84 -20.73 -24.14
N LYS A 52 -1.79 -19.61 -23.38
CA LYS A 52 -0.65 -19.25 -22.55
C LYS A 52 -0.33 -20.30 -21.49
N LEU A 53 -1.35 -20.92 -20.90
CA LEU A 53 -1.17 -22.03 -19.96
C LEU A 53 -0.71 -23.32 -20.65
N LYS A 54 -1.14 -23.58 -21.89
CA LYS A 54 -0.64 -24.72 -22.70
C LYS A 54 0.83 -24.58 -23.09
N TRP A 55 1.34 -23.37 -23.36
CA TRP A 55 2.75 -23.15 -23.70
C TRP A 55 3.70 -23.28 -22.49
N SER A 56 3.14 -23.27 -21.27
CA SER A 56 3.84 -23.76 -20.06
C SER A 56 4.02 -25.30 -20.06
N GLY A 57 3.55 -26.01 -21.09
CA GLY A 57 3.72 -27.45 -21.30
C GLY A 57 5.12 -27.91 -21.72
N GLY A 58 6.15 -27.09 -21.51
CA GLY A 58 7.54 -27.53 -21.51
C GLY A 58 7.94 -28.04 -20.12
N ALA A 59 7.78 -29.34 -19.89
CA ALA A 59 8.32 -30.09 -18.75
C ALA A 59 8.11 -29.44 -17.35
N PHE A 60 6.87 -29.15 -16.97
CA PHE A 60 6.56 -29.12 -15.54
C PHE A 60 6.48 -30.59 -15.10
N GLY A 61 7.63 -31.13 -14.66
CA GLY A 61 7.66 -32.41 -13.98
C GLY A 61 6.57 -32.41 -12.92
N PHE A 62 5.75 -33.48 -12.90
CA PHE A 62 4.81 -33.74 -11.83
C PHE A 62 5.64 -33.74 -10.54
N MET A 63 5.68 -32.61 -9.84
CA MET A 63 6.28 -32.51 -8.51
C MET A 63 5.40 -33.40 -7.67
N LYS A 64 5.80 -34.67 -7.54
CA LYS A 64 5.16 -35.66 -6.70
C LYS A 64 5.06 -35.00 -5.33
N GLN A 65 3.86 -34.57 -4.98
CA GLN A 65 3.59 -33.90 -3.72
C GLN A 65 4.07 -34.87 -2.64
N LYS A 66 5.24 -34.57 -2.07
CA LYS A 66 5.77 -35.31 -0.93
C LYS A 66 4.70 -35.15 0.13
N GLU A 67 4.09 -36.25 0.58
CA GLU A 67 3.10 -36.17 1.65
C GLU A 67 3.73 -35.43 2.83
N LEU A 68 3.22 -34.22 3.11
CA LEU A 68 3.59 -33.50 4.32
C LEU A 68 2.96 -34.28 5.46
N LYS A 69 3.77 -35.14 6.10
CA LYS A 69 3.43 -35.67 7.41
C LYS A 69 3.49 -34.48 8.36
N CYS A 70 2.34 -33.89 8.67
CA CYS A 70 2.22 -32.90 9.72
C CYS A 70 2.65 -33.57 11.02
N GLU A 71 3.86 -33.28 11.47
CA GLU A 71 4.21 -33.56 12.84
C GLU A 71 3.51 -32.50 13.70
N PRO A 72 2.61 -32.86 14.62
CA PRO A 72 2.05 -31.89 15.56
C PRO A 72 3.13 -31.57 16.60
N GLN A 73 4.23 -30.97 16.15
CA GLN A 73 5.22 -30.39 17.03
C GLN A 73 4.65 -29.06 17.51
N VAL A 74 3.76 -29.13 18.52
CA VAL A 74 3.77 -28.09 19.56
C VAL A 74 5.02 -28.35 20.42
N VAL A 75 6.20 -28.35 19.80
CA VAL A 75 7.42 -28.12 20.53
C VAL A 75 7.35 -26.63 20.80
N ALA A 76 6.95 -26.26 22.02
CA ALA A 76 7.04 -24.89 22.48
C ALA A 76 8.45 -24.41 22.11
N SER A 77 8.52 -23.47 21.16
CA SER A 77 9.80 -22.94 20.70
C SER A 77 10.47 -22.32 21.92
N PHE A 78 11.62 -22.86 22.32
CA PHE A 78 12.35 -22.32 23.44
C PHE A 78 12.93 -20.96 23.00
N ALA A 79 12.43 -19.89 23.59
CA ALA A 79 12.94 -18.55 23.41
C ALA A 79 13.39 -18.03 24.77
N ASP A 80 14.54 -17.35 24.82
CA ASP A 80 15.04 -16.74 26.05
C ASP A 80 14.09 -15.66 26.58
N ILE A 81 13.32 -15.03 25.67
CA ILE A 81 12.33 -14.01 26.00
C ILE A 81 11.02 -14.38 25.31
N GLU A 82 9.99 -14.60 26.12
CA GLU A 82 8.62 -14.74 25.67
C GLU A 82 7.86 -13.44 26.01
N PRO A 83 7.28 -12.72 25.03
CA PRO A 83 6.61 -11.45 25.30
C PRO A 83 5.45 -11.56 26.30
N GLY A 84 4.67 -12.66 26.29
CA GLY A 84 3.56 -12.82 27.22
C GLY A 84 4.02 -12.78 28.68
N THR A 85 4.96 -13.66 29.03
CA THR A 85 5.54 -13.72 30.38
C THR A 85 6.33 -12.46 30.74
N LEU A 86 6.99 -11.85 29.76
CA LEU A 86 7.69 -10.57 29.94
C LEU A 86 6.73 -9.45 30.35
N TYR A 87 5.58 -9.33 29.66
CA TYR A 87 4.59 -8.29 29.97
C TYR A 87 4.02 -8.45 31.37
N ASP A 88 3.82 -9.68 31.83
CA ASP A 88 3.34 -9.95 33.20
C ASP A 88 4.39 -9.56 34.27
N SER A 89 5.68 -9.53 33.92
CA SER A 89 6.78 -9.26 34.85
C SER A 89 7.16 -7.77 34.96
N ILE A 90 6.88 -6.96 33.92
CA ILE A 90 7.34 -5.57 33.84
C ILE A 90 6.37 -4.63 34.59
N PRO A 91 6.86 -3.70 35.44
CA PRO A 91 5.99 -2.80 36.21
C PRO A 91 5.50 -1.55 35.45
N PHE A 92 5.93 -1.34 34.20
CA PHE A 92 5.53 -0.24 33.30
C PHE A 92 5.54 1.16 33.93
N LYS A 93 6.54 1.43 34.77
CA LYS A 93 6.67 2.75 35.42
C LYS A 93 7.18 3.80 34.44
N ASN A 94 6.69 5.02 34.58
CA ASN A 94 7.12 6.20 33.81
C ASN A 94 8.00 7.11 34.69
N GLU A 95 9.15 6.59 35.14
CA GLU A 95 10.13 7.34 35.92
C GLU A 95 11.00 8.22 34.99
N ASP A 96 11.49 9.38 35.48
CA ASP A 96 12.37 10.25 34.68
C ASP A 96 13.81 9.71 34.68
N GLY A 97 14.27 9.21 33.53
CA GLY A 97 15.63 8.70 33.34
C GLY A 97 16.73 9.75 33.22
N GLY A 98 16.40 11.06 33.32
CA GLY A 98 17.37 12.14 33.24
C GLY A 98 17.52 12.71 31.83
N VAL A 99 18.70 12.61 31.22
CA VAL A 99 18.93 13.05 29.83
C VAL A 99 18.25 12.10 28.84
N TRP A 100 18.29 10.79 29.13
CA TRP A 100 17.51 9.79 28.43
C TRP A 100 16.21 9.52 29.18
N LYS A 101 15.12 10.17 28.75
CA LYS A 101 13.85 10.25 29.51
C LYS A 101 13.21 8.93 29.89
N GLN A 102 13.28 7.93 29.00
CA GLN A 102 12.66 6.62 29.20
C GLN A 102 13.69 5.53 29.55
N GLY A 103 14.87 5.91 30.04
CA GLY A 103 15.92 4.97 30.38
C GLY A 103 16.61 5.31 31.69
N PHE A 104 17.93 5.18 31.72
CA PHE A 104 18.75 5.38 32.92
C PHE A 104 20.13 5.90 32.54
N ASN A 105 20.92 6.30 33.55
CA ASN A 105 22.28 6.79 33.32
C ASN A 105 23.22 5.67 32.88
N ILE A 106 23.73 5.74 31.65
CA ILE A 106 24.62 4.73 31.07
C ILE A 106 26.07 5.07 31.44
N SER A 107 26.80 4.12 32.02
CA SER A 107 28.23 4.23 32.33
C SER A 107 29.03 3.15 31.61
N TYR A 108 30.20 3.50 31.08
CA TYR A 108 31.15 2.58 30.44
C TYR A 108 32.57 2.88 30.92
N SER A 109 33.45 1.87 30.90
CA SER A 109 34.87 2.05 31.19
C SER A 109 35.64 2.32 29.89
N LEU A 110 36.70 3.11 29.96
CA LEU A 110 37.57 3.36 28.81
C LEU A 110 38.30 2.08 28.37
N SER A 111 38.52 1.15 29.30
CA SER A 111 39.20 -0.12 29.05
C SER A 111 38.35 -1.16 28.31
N ASP A 112 37.05 -0.92 28.14
CA ASP A 112 36.12 -1.90 27.56
C ASP A 112 36.47 -2.27 26.11
N TRP A 113 37.24 -1.41 25.43
CA TRP A 113 37.61 -1.54 24.02
C TRP A 113 39.09 -1.87 23.78
N ASP A 114 39.86 -2.14 24.85
CA ASP A 114 41.30 -2.39 24.75
C ASP A 114 41.61 -3.69 23.97
N LYS A 115 40.76 -4.71 24.13
CA LYS A 115 40.93 -6.03 23.48
C LYS A 115 40.24 -6.13 22.13
N GLN A 116 39.11 -5.44 21.97
CA GLN A 116 38.31 -5.43 20.75
C GLN A 116 37.80 -4.02 20.50
N LYS A 117 38.11 -3.47 19.32
CA LYS A 117 37.69 -2.11 18.96
C LYS A 117 36.18 -2.07 18.70
N LEU A 118 35.54 -0.98 19.12
CA LEU A 118 34.16 -0.68 18.74
C LEU A 118 34.12 -0.27 17.26
N GLU A 119 33.37 -1.01 16.45
CA GLU A 119 33.10 -0.65 15.06
C GLU A 119 31.85 0.22 14.99
N VAL A 120 31.99 1.44 14.47
CA VAL A 120 30.89 2.39 14.35
C VAL A 120 30.58 2.62 12.88
N ILE A 121 29.38 2.21 12.47
CA ILE A 121 28.87 2.43 11.11
C ILE A 121 27.81 3.53 11.18
N VAL A 122 28.09 4.66 10.52
CA VAL A 122 27.14 5.77 10.41
C VAL A 122 26.31 5.55 9.14
N LEU A 123 25.02 5.26 9.32
CA LEU A 123 24.10 5.00 8.22
C LEU A 123 23.29 6.25 7.86
N PRO A 124 23.56 6.91 6.72
CA PRO A 124 22.71 7.98 6.25
C PRO A 124 21.34 7.41 5.84
N HIS A 125 20.26 8.06 6.27
CA HIS A 125 18.89 7.65 5.95
C HIS A 125 18.00 8.88 5.72
N SER A 126 16.94 8.70 4.93
CA SER A 126 15.86 9.67 4.73
C SER A 126 14.54 8.93 4.85
N HIS A 127 13.75 9.25 5.87
CA HIS A 127 12.41 8.70 5.99
C HIS A 127 11.48 9.42 5.00
N GLN A 128 10.75 8.66 4.18
CA GLN A 128 9.77 9.19 3.24
C GLN A 128 8.45 8.46 3.46
N ASP A 129 7.53 9.13 4.17
CA ASP A 129 6.22 8.58 4.47
C ASP A 129 5.39 8.41 3.19
N THR A 130 5.00 7.17 2.88
CA THR A 130 4.10 6.84 1.77
C THR A 130 2.66 7.15 2.19
N GLY A 131 2.26 8.41 2.00
CA GLY A 131 1.09 9.01 2.61
C GLY A 131 -0.25 8.26 2.53
N SER A 132 -0.88 8.09 3.70
CA SER A 132 -2.30 8.41 3.94
C SER A 132 -2.54 9.15 5.26
N PHE A 133 -1.50 9.38 6.06
CA PHE A 133 -1.56 10.13 7.31
C PHE A 133 -0.22 10.86 7.59
N TRP A 134 0.14 11.85 6.76
CA TRP A 134 1.23 12.78 7.08
C TRP A 134 1.07 14.11 6.32
N THR A 135 -0.02 14.84 6.60
CA THR A 135 -0.32 16.25 6.22
C THR A 135 -0.27 16.68 4.73
N MET A 136 0.34 15.92 3.83
CA MET A 136 0.43 16.16 2.39
C MET A 136 0.25 14.85 1.62
N THR A 137 -0.33 14.96 0.43
CA THR A 137 -0.46 13.84 -0.51
C THR A 137 0.85 13.59 -1.25
N PHE A 138 1.09 12.32 -1.61
CA PHE A 138 2.31 11.86 -2.31
C PHE A 138 2.66 12.70 -3.56
N SER A 139 1.65 13.17 -4.30
CA SER A 139 1.85 13.98 -5.50
C SER A 139 2.52 15.33 -5.23
N VAL A 140 2.20 15.97 -4.10
CA VAL A 140 2.77 17.28 -3.75
C VAL A 140 4.22 17.14 -3.29
N PHE A 141 4.50 16.12 -2.48
CA PHE A 141 5.87 15.84 -2.02
C PHE A 141 6.81 15.50 -3.19
N SER A 142 6.37 14.62 -4.09
CA SER A 142 7.14 14.26 -5.29
C SER A 142 7.42 15.49 -6.17
N GLY A 143 6.42 16.34 -6.41
CA GLY A 143 6.58 17.56 -7.20
C GLY A 143 7.60 18.56 -6.63
N ILE A 144 7.69 18.70 -5.30
CA ILE A 144 8.68 19.57 -4.63
C ILE A 144 10.09 18.99 -4.78
N LEU A 145 10.26 17.68 -4.67
CA LEU A 145 11.56 17.02 -4.84
C LEU A 145 12.09 17.21 -6.27
N TRP A 146 11.22 17.08 -7.27
CA TRP A 146 11.55 17.31 -8.68
C TRP A 146 11.96 18.76 -8.94
N LEU A 147 11.25 19.75 -8.40
CA LEU A 147 11.59 21.17 -8.56
C LEU A 147 12.90 21.54 -7.86
N LYS A 148 13.20 20.97 -6.70
CA LYS A 148 14.48 21.18 -5.98
C LYS A 148 15.69 20.52 -6.65
N SER A 149 15.48 19.56 -7.55
CA SER A 149 16.56 18.92 -8.32
C SER A 149 16.84 19.63 -9.65
N LEU A 150 16.02 20.61 -10.04
CA LEU A 150 16.11 21.36 -11.29
C LEU A 150 16.78 22.75 -11.14
N PHE A 151 17.16 23.14 -9.93
CA PHE A 151 17.96 24.33 -9.59
C PHE A 151 19.14 23.92 -8.71
#